data_AF-A0A0L6JRA9-F1
#
_entry.id   AF-A0A0L6JRA9-F1
#
_cell.length_a   1.000
_cell.length_b   1.000
_cell.length_c   1.000
_cell.angle_alpha   90.00
_cell.angle_beta   90.00
_cell.angle_gamma   90.00
#
_symmetry.space_group_name_H-M   'P 1'
#
loop_
_entity.id
_entity.type
_entity.pdbx_description
1 polymer ?
#
loop_
_entity_poly.entity_id
_entity_poly.type
_entity_poly.pdbx_seq_one_letter_code
_entity_poly.pdbx_strand_id
1 'polypeptide(L)'
;MLSGLSEGQSKKINQKIRGGKVMKKMLKSKKGFSLIELLIVVAILAILAAISINLFGGVLGKQKEKSDKAACSYLQTAIQTYIAETDDVGLTDSEIKKDTVENLMDSFTKVITYTTDDGVDKKFGPYLNAKQAKLSQKDVWFEVAVDTDTGAVTVGLTKNATPANRIHVTAGAKLLYPISSAAAATST
;
A
#
# COMPACT_ATOMS: atom_id res chain seq x y z
N MET A 1 -43.24 52.53 64.73
CA MET A 1 -41.88 52.07 64.40
C MET A 1 -41.64 50.75 65.13
N LEU A 2 -41.81 49.63 64.44
CA LEU A 2 -41.11 48.34 64.61
C LEU A 2 -41.86 47.25 63.85
N SER A 3 -41.06 46.40 63.21
CA SER A 3 -41.33 45.02 62.77
C SER A 3 -42.58 44.76 61.93
N GLY A 4 -42.39 44.53 60.62
CA GLY A 4 -43.50 43.95 59.85
C GLY A 4 -43.27 43.64 58.38
N LEU A 5 -42.13 43.91 57.76
CA LEU A 5 -42.01 43.73 56.31
C LEU A 5 -40.63 43.23 55.85
N SER A 6 -40.20 42.06 56.34
CA SER A 6 -38.99 41.38 55.86
C SER A 6 -39.14 39.85 55.73
N GLU A 7 -40.34 39.34 55.46
CA GLU A 7 -40.56 37.89 55.28
C GLU A 7 -41.20 37.51 53.92
N GLY A 8 -41.42 38.49 53.03
CA GLY A 8 -42.21 38.28 51.82
C GLY A 8 -41.48 37.78 50.56
N GLN A 9 -40.14 37.77 50.51
CA GLN A 9 -39.43 37.59 49.21
C GLN A 9 -38.44 36.41 49.11
N SER A 10 -38.22 35.62 50.18
CA SER A 10 -37.28 34.48 50.09
C SER A 10 -37.94 33.16 49.64
N LYS A 11 -39.28 33.11 49.50
CA LYS A 11 -40.03 31.87 49.20
C LYS A 11 -40.24 31.55 47.70
N LYS A 12 -39.63 32.30 46.78
CA LYS A 12 -39.79 32.11 45.31
C LYS A 12 -38.61 31.46 44.58
N ILE A 13 -37.58 30.97 45.28
CA ILE A 13 -36.41 30.33 44.65
C ILE A 13 -36.48 28.81 44.54
N ASN A 14 -37.54 28.15 45.04
CA ASN A 14 -37.57 26.68 45.09
C ASN A 14 -38.73 26.02 44.33
N GLN A 15 -39.09 26.56 43.16
CA GLN A 15 -40.14 25.97 42.32
C GLN A 15 -39.75 25.88 40.84
N LYS A 16 -38.56 25.36 40.50
CA LYS A 16 -38.31 24.99 39.09
C LYS A 16 -37.18 24.01 38.82
N ILE A 17 -37.18 22.83 39.46
CA ILE A 17 -36.49 21.65 38.89
C ILE A 17 -37.39 20.42 38.99
N ARG A 18 -38.44 20.36 38.15
CA ARG A 18 -39.21 19.13 37.88
C ARG A 18 -38.81 18.51 36.53
N GLY A 19 -37.51 18.44 36.24
CA GLY A 19 -36.97 17.75 35.06
C GLY A 19 -36.54 16.29 35.31
N GLY A 20 -36.48 15.81 36.56
CA GLY A 20 -35.88 14.52 36.89
C GLY A 20 -36.77 13.28 36.73
N LYS A 21 -38.05 13.41 36.38
CA LYS A 21 -38.99 12.27 36.39
C LYS A 21 -39.22 11.61 35.01
N VAL A 22 -38.82 12.26 33.92
CA VAL A 22 -38.99 11.72 32.55
C VAL A 22 -37.83 10.80 32.14
N MET A 23 -36.60 11.11 32.58
CA MET A 23 -35.39 10.32 32.26
C MET A 23 -35.37 8.91 32.90
N LYS A 24 -36.12 8.69 33.99
CA LYS A 24 -36.10 7.42 34.74
C LYS A 24 -36.95 6.31 34.09
N LYS A 25 -37.82 6.64 33.13
CA LYS A 25 -38.61 5.65 32.37
C LYS A 25 -37.88 5.11 31.14
N MET A 26 -36.96 5.87 30.54
CA MET A 26 -36.22 5.42 29.35
C MET A 26 -35.20 4.30 29.67
N LEU A 27 -34.67 4.26 30.90
CA LEU A 27 -33.69 3.24 31.34
C LEU A 27 -34.32 1.89 31.72
N LYS A 28 -35.65 1.79 31.84
CA LYS A 28 -36.37 0.56 32.25
C LYS A 28 -36.88 -0.29 31.09
N SER A 29 -36.51 0.03 29.85
CA SER A 29 -36.94 -0.69 28.64
C SER A 29 -35.82 -1.50 27.99
N LYS A 30 -34.77 -1.87 28.74
CA LYS A 30 -33.76 -2.81 28.25
C LYS A 30 -34.33 -4.23 28.29
N LYS A 31 -35.08 -4.62 27.24
CA LYS A 31 -35.22 -6.04 26.89
C LYS A 31 -33.80 -6.54 26.61
N GLY A 32 -33.20 -7.23 27.58
CA GLY A 32 -31.87 -7.81 27.45
C GLY A 32 -31.89 -8.91 26.39
N PHE A 33 -30.78 -9.02 25.67
CA PHE A 33 -30.54 -10.13 24.74
C PHE A 33 -30.67 -11.45 25.49
N SER A 34 -31.34 -12.43 24.90
CA SER A 34 -31.46 -13.75 25.51
C SER A 34 -30.09 -14.44 25.52
N LEU A 35 -29.76 -15.15 26.61
CA LEU A 35 -28.52 -15.93 26.68
C LEU A 35 -28.45 -16.97 25.54
N ILE A 36 -29.60 -17.53 25.14
CA ILE A 36 -29.66 -18.46 24.03
C ILE A 36 -29.42 -17.77 22.67
N GLU A 37 -29.87 -16.53 22.50
CA GLU A 37 -29.62 -15.76 21.27
C GLU A 37 -28.14 -15.50 21.12
N LEU A 38 -27.45 -15.14 22.21
CA LEU A 38 -26.00 -14.94 22.17
C LEU A 38 -25.26 -16.26 21.90
N LEU A 39 -25.73 -17.37 22.47
CA LEU A 39 -25.12 -18.70 22.31
C LEU A 39 -25.18 -19.19 20.86
N ILE A 40 -26.31 -19.00 20.17
CA ILE A 40 -26.46 -19.39 18.76
C ILE A 40 -25.52 -18.57 17.87
N VAL A 41 -25.38 -17.26 18.14
CA VAL A 41 -24.49 -16.38 17.35
C VAL A 41 -23.03 -16.82 17.45
N VAL A 42 -22.52 -17.07 18.66
CA VAL A 42 -21.13 -17.53 18.82
C VAL A 42 -20.91 -18.93 18.27
N ALA A 43 -21.92 -19.80 18.32
CA ALA A 43 -21.87 -21.13 17.70
C ALA A 43 -21.72 -21.04 16.17
N ILE A 44 -22.50 -20.18 15.50
CA ILE A 44 -22.39 -19.98 14.06
C ILE A 44 -21.04 -19.30 13.71
N LEU A 45 -20.60 -18.30 14.48
CA LEU A 45 -19.30 -17.65 14.27
C LEU A 45 -18.14 -18.65 14.41
N ALA A 46 -18.22 -19.61 15.33
CA ALA A 46 -17.22 -20.65 15.49
C ALA A 46 -17.14 -21.57 14.26
N ILE A 47 -18.28 -21.95 13.68
CA ILE A 47 -18.33 -22.78 12.46
C ILE A 47 -17.75 -22.00 11.27
N LEU A 48 -18.12 -20.73 11.09
CA LEU A 48 -17.60 -19.89 10.01
C LEU A 48 -16.08 -19.66 10.14
N ALA A 49 -15.59 -19.45 11.36
CA ALA A 49 -14.17 -19.28 11.63
C ALA A 49 -13.37 -20.55 11.28
N ALA A 50 -13.90 -21.74 11.60
CA ALA A 50 -13.23 -23.01 11.32
C ALA A 50 -12.99 -23.24 9.82
N ILE A 51 -13.96 -22.95 8.96
CA ILE A 51 -13.82 -23.09 7.50
C ILE A 51 -12.90 -22.02 6.92
N SER A 52 -12.98 -20.80 7.47
CA SER A 52 -12.25 -19.63 6.99
C SER A 52 -10.73 -19.82 7.00
N ILE A 53 -10.17 -20.49 8.02
CA ILE A 53 -8.72 -20.65 8.20
C ILE A 53 -8.05 -21.25 6.95
N ASN A 54 -8.65 -22.27 6.34
CA ASN A 54 -8.06 -22.96 5.20
C ASN A 54 -8.10 -22.14 3.91
N LEU A 55 -9.07 -21.23 3.76
CA LEU A 55 -9.22 -20.40 2.57
C LEU A 55 -8.23 -19.23 2.54
N PHE A 56 -7.94 -18.62 3.69
CA PHE A 56 -7.12 -17.40 3.77
C PHE A 56 -5.63 -17.64 3.49
N GLY A 57 -5.08 -18.82 3.81
CA GLY A 57 -3.65 -19.11 3.63
C GLY A 57 -3.18 -19.05 2.17
N GLY A 58 -3.92 -19.69 1.26
CA GLY A 58 -3.54 -19.76 -0.16
C GLY A 58 -3.79 -18.46 -0.93
N VAL A 59 -4.85 -17.72 -0.59
CA VAL A 59 -5.19 -16.45 -1.24
C VAL A 59 -4.17 -15.37 -0.89
N LEU A 60 -3.73 -15.31 0.37
CA LEU A 60 -2.77 -14.31 0.82
C LEU A 60 -1.41 -14.48 0.11
N GLY A 61 -0.95 -15.71 -0.08
CA GLY A 61 0.29 -15.99 -0.83
C GLY A 61 0.21 -15.48 -2.29
N LYS A 62 -0.89 -15.77 -2.98
CA LYS A 62 -1.12 -15.30 -4.36
C LYS A 62 -1.25 -13.78 -4.44
N GLN A 63 -1.87 -13.14 -3.45
CA GLN A 63 -1.96 -11.68 -3.37
C GLN A 63 -0.58 -11.04 -3.21
N LYS A 64 0.29 -11.63 -2.38
CA LYS A 64 1.68 -11.19 -2.22
C LYS A 64 2.44 -11.28 -3.54
N GLU A 65 2.38 -12.43 -4.22
CA GLU A 65 3.02 -12.62 -5.54
C GLU A 65 2.50 -11.62 -6.58
N LYS A 66 1.17 -11.38 -6.61
CA LYS A 66 0.57 -10.40 -7.53
C LYS A 66 1.03 -8.97 -7.22
N SER A 67 1.15 -8.62 -5.93
CA SER A 67 1.69 -7.33 -5.51
C SER A 67 3.14 -7.16 -5.96
N ASP A 68 3.95 -8.19 -5.83
CA ASP A 68 5.37 -8.15 -6.20
C ASP A 68 5.55 -8.02 -7.71
N LYS A 69 4.74 -8.73 -8.50
CA LYS A 69 4.71 -8.56 -9.98
C LYS A 69 4.28 -7.16 -10.40
N ALA A 70 3.32 -6.56 -9.69
CA ALA A 70 2.93 -5.17 -9.92
C ALA A 70 4.10 -4.22 -9.61
N ALA A 71 4.84 -4.47 -8.52
CA ALA A 71 6.05 -3.71 -8.19
C ALA A 71 7.12 -3.78 -9.29
N CYS A 72 7.34 -4.95 -9.89
CA CYS A 72 8.22 -5.09 -11.06
C CYS A 72 7.75 -4.23 -12.24
N SER A 73 6.44 -4.25 -12.52
CA SER A 73 5.86 -3.50 -13.64
C SER A 73 6.01 -1.98 -13.42
N TYR A 74 5.83 -1.51 -12.19
CA TYR A 74 6.07 -0.11 -11.83
C TYR A 74 7.54 0.27 -12.04
N LEU A 75 8.47 -0.56 -11.56
CA LEU A 75 9.91 -0.31 -11.75
C LEU A 75 10.30 -0.32 -13.24
N GLN A 76 9.79 -1.27 -14.01
CA GLN A 76 10.03 -1.35 -15.45
C GLN A 76 9.53 -0.09 -16.17
N THR A 77 8.30 0.33 -15.87
CA THR A 77 7.70 1.53 -16.45
C THR A 77 8.49 2.78 -16.08
N ALA A 78 8.98 2.87 -14.83
CA ALA A 78 9.77 4.00 -14.37
C ALA A 78 11.11 4.11 -15.13
N ILE A 79 11.83 3.00 -15.27
CA ILE A 79 13.08 2.96 -16.05
C ILE A 79 12.80 3.32 -17.51
N GLN A 80 11.76 2.74 -18.12
CA GLN A 80 11.40 3.02 -19.52
C GLN A 80 11.02 4.49 -19.73
N THR A 81 10.28 5.08 -18.79
CA THR A 81 9.90 6.49 -18.85
C THR A 81 11.12 7.39 -18.72
N TYR A 82 12.03 7.07 -17.78
CA TYR A 82 13.31 7.77 -17.66
C TYR A 82 14.10 7.73 -18.96
N ILE A 83 14.33 6.54 -19.52
CA ILE A 83 15.07 6.37 -20.77
C ILE A 83 14.40 7.14 -21.91
N ALA A 84 13.07 7.16 -21.98
CA ALA A 84 12.33 7.87 -23.01
C ALA A 84 12.38 9.41 -22.86
N GLU A 85 12.56 9.94 -21.65
CA GLU A 85 12.65 11.38 -21.40
C GLU A 85 14.08 11.92 -21.52
N THR A 86 15.08 11.12 -21.15
CA THR A 86 16.48 11.56 -21.06
C THR A 86 17.38 11.00 -22.16
N ASP A 87 16.91 10.03 -22.94
CA ASP A 87 17.69 9.22 -23.88
C ASP A 87 18.89 8.47 -23.22
N ASP A 88 18.98 8.47 -21.88
CA ASP A 88 20.04 7.80 -21.12
C ASP A 88 19.71 6.32 -20.90
N VAL A 89 19.84 5.54 -21.97
CA VAL A 89 19.61 4.09 -21.95
C VAL A 89 20.54 3.38 -20.95
N GLY A 90 21.73 3.92 -20.75
CA GLY A 90 22.76 3.30 -19.90
C GLY A 90 22.57 3.54 -18.40
N LEU A 91 21.59 4.36 -17.99
CA LEU A 91 21.45 4.83 -16.60
C LEU A 91 22.81 5.38 -16.11
N THR A 92 23.42 6.25 -16.92
CA THR A 92 24.76 6.80 -16.72
C THR A 92 24.76 8.14 -16.00
N ASP A 93 23.60 8.77 -15.88
CA ASP A 93 23.46 10.02 -15.15
C ASP A 93 23.95 9.90 -13.69
N SER A 94 24.64 10.94 -13.20
CA SER A 94 25.24 10.96 -11.88
C SER A 94 24.24 10.96 -10.71
N GLU A 95 23.01 11.44 -10.94
CA GLU A 95 21.93 11.41 -9.94
C GLU A 95 21.22 10.03 -9.92
N ILE A 96 21.43 9.21 -10.95
CA ILE A 96 20.92 7.84 -11.05
C ILE A 96 21.92 6.84 -10.48
N LYS A 97 21.62 6.34 -9.28
CA LYS A 97 22.45 5.33 -8.60
C LYS A 97 22.02 3.93 -8.99
N LYS A 98 22.74 3.31 -9.92
CA LYS A 98 22.48 1.93 -10.40
C LYS A 98 23.30 0.85 -9.71
N ASP A 99 23.95 1.14 -8.60
CA ASP A 99 24.76 0.19 -7.83
C ASP A 99 23.90 -0.91 -7.18
N THR A 100 22.71 -0.54 -6.70
CA THR A 100 21.70 -1.47 -6.20
C THR A 100 20.32 -1.09 -6.70
N VAL A 101 19.41 -2.05 -6.76
CA VAL A 101 18.02 -1.76 -7.16
C VAL A 101 17.33 -0.82 -6.16
N GLU A 102 17.67 -0.91 -4.87
CA GLU A 102 17.13 0.00 -3.85
C GLU A 102 17.57 1.45 -4.08
N ASN A 103 18.85 1.66 -4.39
CA ASN A 103 19.38 2.98 -4.69
C ASN A 103 18.80 3.53 -6.01
N LEU A 104 18.61 2.66 -7.02
CA LEU A 104 17.96 3.05 -8.28
C LEU A 104 16.53 3.52 -8.03
N MET A 105 15.80 2.79 -7.19
CA MET A 105 14.43 3.13 -6.81
C MET A 105 14.38 4.43 -6.01
N ASP A 106 15.34 4.65 -5.08
CA ASP A 106 15.47 5.91 -4.36
C ASP A 106 15.72 7.08 -5.33
N SER A 107 16.64 6.93 -6.30
CA SER A 107 16.86 7.93 -7.35
C SER A 107 15.58 8.23 -8.13
N PHE A 108 14.79 7.22 -8.50
CA PHE A 108 13.53 7.42 -9.23
C PHE A 108 12.37 7.96 -8.40
N THR A 109 12.47 7.98 -7.06
CA THR A 109 11.49 8.70 -6.24
C THR A 109 11.76 10.21 -6.15
N LYS A 110 12.91 10.66 -6.66
CA LYS A 110 13.33 12.07 -6.62
C LYS A 110 13.07 12.76 -7.95
N VAL A 111 12.93 14.08 -7.89
CA VAL A 111 12.94 14.95 -9.06
C VAL A 111 14.39 15.35 -9.33
N ILE A 112 14.84 15.07 -10.53
CA ILE A 112 16.17 15.43 -11.02
C ILE A 112 16.06 16.77 -11.74
N THR A 113 16.97 17.71 -11.48
CA THR A 113 16.95 19.05 -12.10
C THR A 113 18.28 19.33 -12.80
N TYR A 114 18.22 19.59 -14.10
CA TYR A 114 19.38 20.02 -14.89
C TYR A 114 19.21 21.44 -15.34
N THR A 115 20.24 22.26 -15.14
CA THR A 115 20.31 23.57 -15.77
C THR A 115 20.98 23.41 -17.13
N THR A 116 20.25 23.74 -18.19
CA THR A 116 20.78 23.77 -19.56
C THR A 116 21.75 24.94 -19.76
N ASP A 117 22.56 24.89 -20.80
CA ASP A 117 23.51 25.96 -21.15
C ASP A 117 22.82 27.33 -21.38
N ASP A 118 21.54 27.30 -21.73
CA ASP A 118 20.69 28.48 -21.89
C ASP A 118 20.17 29.05 -20.54
N GLY A 119 20.59 28.48 -19.41
CA GLY A 119 20.16 28.86 -18.07
C GLY A 119 18.75 28.39 -17.71
N VAL A 120 18.17 27.44 -18.47
CA VAL A 120 16.83 26.90 -18.22
C VAL A 120 16.91 25.61 -17.43
N ASP A 121 16.20 25.56 -16.30
CA ASP A 121 16.07 24.35 -15.48
C ASP A 121 15.05 23.38 -16.10
N LYS A 122 15.53 22.21 -16.52
CA LYS A 122 14.71 21.05 -16.89
C LYS A 122 14.55 20.14 -15.68
N LYS A 123 13.32 19.69 -15.43
CA LYS A 123 12.98 18.78 -14.35
C LYS A 123 12.49 17.46 -14.92
N PHE A 124 12.99 16.38 -14.34
CA PHE A 124 12.71 15.01 -14.75
C PHE A 124 12.27 14.19 -13.53
N GLY A 125 11.31 13.30 -13.72
CA GLY A 125 10.71 12.54 -12.62
C GLY A 125 9.78 13.35 -11.70
N PRO A 126 9.33 12.77 -10.57
CA PRO A 126 9.71 11.45 -10.08
C PRO A 126 9.03 10.35 -10.89
N TYR A 127 9.74 9.25 -11.11
CA TYR A 127 9.28 8.12 -11.92
C TYR A 127 8.66 7.00 -11.08
N LEU A 128 8.88 7.00 -9.77
CA LEU A 128 8.28 6.07 -8.82
C LEU A 128 7.72 6.80 -7.60
N ASN A 129 6.70 6.19 -6.98
CA ASN A 129 6.33 6.53 -5.62
C ASN A 129 6.86 5.48 -4.61
N ALA A 130 7.21 5.93 -3.41
CA ALA A 130 7.83 5.09 -2.38
C ALA A 130 6.95 3.91 -1.88
N LYS A 131 5.66 3.88 -2.23
CA LYS A 131 4.73 2.80 -1.85
C LYS A 131 4.67 1.67 -2.88
N GLN A 132 4.86 1.96 -4.16
CA GLN A 132 4.76 1.01 -5.27
C GLN A 132 5.98 0.10 -5.43
N ALA A 133 7.06 0.47 -4.75
CA ALA A 133 8.40 -0.08 -4.86
C ALA A 133 8.69 -1.26 -3.91
N LYS A 134 7.76 -1.63 -3.02
CA LYS A 134 8.05 -2.60 -1.95
C LYS A 134 7.62 -4.02 -2.30
N LEU A 135 8.52 -4.97 -2.08
CA LEU A 135 8.23 -6.41 -2.15
C LEU A 135 7.54 -6.88 -0.86
N SER A 136 6.55 -7.75 -1.02
CA SER A 136 5.70 -8.32 0.03
C SER A 136 6.19 -9.69 0.50
N GLN A 137 6.93 -10.41 -0.35
CA GLN A 137 7.59 -11.67 -0.01
C GLN A 137 8.98 -11.41 0.61
N LYS A 138 9.35 -12.23 1.59
CA LYS A 138 10.72 -12.29 2.12
C LYS A 138 11.62 -13.09 1.18
N ASP A 139 12.91 -12.79 1.17
CA ASP A 139 13.94 -13.50 0.39
C ASP A 139 13.65 -13.51 -1.12
N VAL A 140 12.98 -12.48 -1.59
CA VAL A 140 12.77 -12.18 -3.01
C VAL A 140 13.38 -10.82 -3.29
N TRP A 141 14.08 -10.72 -4.40
CA TRP A 141 14.73 -9.50 -4.85
C TRP A 141 14.32 -9.16 -6.27
N PHE A 142 14.41 -7.88 -6.62
CA PHE A 142 14.32 -7.44 -8.00
C PHE A 142 15.55 -7.86 -8.80
N GLU A 143 15.34 -8.16 -10.07
CA GLU A 143 16.38 -8.35 -11.06
C GLU A 143 16.06 -7.45 -12.25
N VAL A 144 16.94 -6.50 -12.54
CA VAL A 144 16.73 -5.49 -13.57
C VAL A 144 17.76 -5.71 -14.67
N ALA A 145 17.31 -5.85 -15.91
CA ALA A 145 18.18 -5.83 -17.07
C ALA A 145 17.76 -4.74 -18.04
N VAL A 146 18.73 -3.97 -18.52
CA VAL A 146 18.56 -2.93 -19.52
C VAL A 146 19.49 -3.25 -20.68
N ASP A 147 18.90 -3.42 -21.86
CA ASP A 147 19.61 -3.63 -23.11
C ASP A 147 19.92 -2.26 -23.71
N THR A 148 21.20 -1.93 -23.83
CA THR A 148 21.63 -0.59 -24.28
C THR A 148 21.49 -0.36 -25.77
N ASP A 149 21.33 -1.41 -26.57
CA ASP A 149 21.21 -1.31 -28.02
C ASP A 149 19.76 -1.08 -28.45
N THR A 150 18.83 -1.69 -27.72
CA THR A 150 17.40 -1.65 -28.02
C THR A 150 16.60 -0.74 -27.10
N GLY A 151 17.16 -0.32 -25.96
CA GLY A 151 16.44 0.35 -24.89
C GLY A 151 15.44 -0.55 -24.16
N ALA A 152 15.47 -1.87 -24.42
CA ALA A 152 14.56 -2.80 -23.78
C ALA A 152 14.88 -2.95 -22.29
N VAL A 153 13.87 -2.76 -21.46
CA VAL A 153 13.96 -2.94 -20.00
C VAL A 153 13.16 -4.16 -19.60
N THR A 154 13.79 -5.06 -18.86
CA THR A 154 13.13 -6.20 -18.22
C THR A 154 13.34 -6.17 -16.72
N VAL A 155 12.27 -6.36 -15.96
CA VAL A 155 12.33 -6.45 -14.49
C VAL A 155 11.66 -7.74 -14.05
N GLY A 156 12.42 -8.55 -13.31
CA GLY A 156 11.99 -9.84 -12.77
C GLY A 156 12.11 -9.90 -11.25
N LEU A 157 11.71 -11.06 -10.71
CA LEU A 157 11.86 -11.42 -9.30
C LEU A 157 12.75 -12.67 -9.21
N THR A 158 13.66 -12.68 -8.24
CA THR A 158 14.55 -13.81 -8.01
C THR A 158 14.68 -14.12 -6.51
N LYS A 159 14.87 -15.40 -6.18
CA LYS A 159 15.10 -15.91 -4.82
C LYS A 159 16.56 -16.29 -4.54
N ASN A 160 17.45 -16.06 -5.51
CA ASN A 160 18.83 -16.55 -5.46
C ASN A 160 19.83 -15.38 -5.56
N ALA A 161 19.57 -14.29 -4.83
CA ALA A 161 20.23 -13.01 -5.04
C ALA A 161 20.65 -12.28 -3.77
N THR A 162 21.81 -11.62 -3.85
CA THR A 162 22.26 -10.63 -2.86
C THR A 162 21.89 -9.22 -3.37
N PRO A 163 21.50 -8.27 -2.49
CA PRO A 163 21.03 -6.93 -2.89
C PRO A 163 21.99 -6.10 -3.76
N ALA A 164 23.29 -6.39 -3.68
CA ALA A 164 24.35 -5.56 -4.24
C ALA A 164 24.65 -5.75 -5.74
N ASN A 165 24.03 -6.71 -6.44
CA ASN A 165 24.53 -7.13 -7.76
C ASN A 165 23.42 -7.55 -8.75
N ARG A 166 22.38 -6.71 -8.92
CA ARG A 166 21.15 -7.07 -9.66
C ARG A 166 20.67 -6.09 -10.72
N ILE A 167 21.47 -5.09 -11.04
CA ILE A 167 21.25 -4.25 -12.23
C ILE A 167 22.27 -4.68 -13.28
N HIS A 168 21.78 -5.35 -14.32
CA HIS A 168 22.57 -5.72 -15.48
C HIS A 168 22.27 -4.73 -16.61
N VAL A 169 23.15 -3.74 -16.79
CA VAL A 169 23.16 -2.92 -18.00
C VAL A 169 24.15 -3.60 -18.95
N THR A 170 23.67 -4.15 -20.06
CA THR A 170 24.50 -4.94 -20.98
C THR A 170 24.25 -4.49 -22.42
N ALA A 171 25.33 -4.32 -23.18
CA ALA A 171 25.26 -4.18 -24.64
C ALA A 171 25.05 -5.57 -25.25
N GLY A 172 24.02 -5.71 -26.07
CA GLY A 172 23.71 -6.95 -26.78
C GLY A 172 23.05 -8.05 -25.95
N ALA A 173 21.72 -8.01 -25.87
CA ALA A 173 20.74 -9.10 -25.73
C ALA A 173 21.00 -10.28 -24.76
N LYS A 174 20.06 -10.45 -23.82
CA LYS A 174 19.39 -11.76 -23.68
C LYS A 174 17.93 -11.59 -23.21
N LEU A 175 17.03 -11.53 -24.19
CA LEU A 175 15.62 -11.81 -23.96
C LEU A 175 15.49 -13.25 -23.45
N LEU A 176 15.27 -13.42 -22.14
CA LEU A 176 14.76 -14.67 -21.57
C LEU A 176 13.38 -14.39 -20.98
N TYR A 177 12.40 -14.27 -21.85
CA TYR A 177 11.01 -14.51 -21.45
C TYR A 177 10.85 -15.99 -21.10
N PRO A 178 10.05 -16.30 -20.08
CA PRO A 178 8.91 -17.15 -20.38
C PRO A 178 7.61 -16.40 -20.07
N ILE A 179 6.88 -16.06 -21.12
CA ILE A 179 5.42 -15.93 -21.04
C ILE A 179 4.90 -17.32 -20.64
N SER A 180 4.21 -17.38 -19.50
CA SER A 180 3.50 -18.59 -19.10
C SER A 180 2.50 -18.97 -20.20
N SER A 181 2.69 -20.12 -20.83
CA SER A 181 1.60 -20.82 -21.52
C SER A 181 1.56 -22.26 -21.05
N ALA A 182 1.11 -22.44 -19.81
CA ALA A 182 0.36 -23.66 -19.50
C ALA A 182 -1.04 -23.48 -20.11
N ALA A 183 -1.25 -24.00 -21.32
CA ALA A 183 -2.49 -24.60 -21.82
C ALA A 183 -2.53 -24.64 -23.36
N ALA A 184 -2.20 -25.80 -23.94
CA ALA A 184 -3.07 -26.50 -24.88
C ALA A 184 -2.49 -27.89 -25.13
N ALA A 185 -3.10 -28.88 -24.50
CA ALA A 185 -3.07 -30.24 -24.98
C ALA A 185 -3.71 -30.28 -26.37
N THR A 186 -3.06 -30.94 -27.33
CA THR A 186 -3.76 -31.68 -28.39
C THR A 186 -2.84 -32.77 -28.90
N SER A 187 -3.28 -33.99 -28.64
CA SER A 187 -2.84 -35.26 -29.21
C SER A 187 -2.82 -35.23 -30.73
N THR A 188 -1.82 -35.90 -31.32
CA THR A 188 -1.99 -36.95 -32.34
C THR A 188 -0.73 -37.79 -32.40
#